data_AF-A0A847AQ45-F1
#
_entry.id   AF-A0A847AQ45-F1
#
_cell.length_a   1.000
_cell.length_b   1.000
_cell.length_c   1.000
_cell.angle_alpha   90.00
_cell.angle_beta   90.00
_cell.angle_gamma   90.00
#
_symmetry.space_group_name_H-M   'P 1'
#
loop_
_entity.id
_entity.type
_entity.pdbx_description
1 polymer ?
#
loop_
_entity_poly.entity_id
_entity_poly.type
_entity_poly.pdbx_seq_one_letter_code
_entity_poly.pdbx_strand_id
1 'polypeptide(L)' 'MVSSARFYSSDGNLYGVEIKKLSTDVNIPDTFFVFNISEYKDIEVIDFR' A
#
# COMPACT_ATOMS: atom_id res chain seq x y z
N MET A 1 18.60 -4.35 5.18
CA MET A 1 17.55 -3.47 4.66
C MET A 1 16.97 -4.12 3.42
N VAL A 2 15.66 -4.34 3.36
CA VAL A 2 15.03 -4.99 2.20
C VAL A 2 15.07 -4.01 1.03
N SER A 3 15.52 -4.47 -0.15
CA SER A 3 15.56 -3.68 -1.38
C SER A 3 14.62 -4.21 -2.46
N SER A 4 14.21 -5.48 -2.34
CA SER A 4 13.26 -6.10 -3.26
C SER A 4 12.62 -7.34 -2.66
N ALA A 5 11.52 -7.78 -3.26
CA ALA A 5 10.87 -9.05 -3.01
C ALA A 5 10.53 -9.73 -4.34
N ARG A 6 10.64 -11.05 -4.41
CA ARG A 6 10.20 -11.87 -5.54
C ARG A 6 9.22 -12.92 -5.05
N PHE A 7 8.15 -13.12 -5.80
CA PHE A 7 7.06 -14.04 -5.47
C PHE A 7 6.87 -15.03 -6.61
N TYR A 8 6.95 -16.31 -6.28
CA TYR A 8 6.66 -17.41 -7.19
C TYR A 8 5.23 -17.86 -6.92
N SER A 9 4.35 -17.60 -7.87
CA SER A 9 2.93 -17.92 -7.72
C SER A 9 2.64 -19.33 -8.27
N SER A 10 1.61 -19.97 -7.72
CA SER A 10 1.17 -21.31 -8.14
C SER A 10 0.58 -21.34 -9.54
N ASP A 11 0.23 -20.19 -10.11
CA ASP A 11 -0.16 -20.03 -11.51
C ASP A 11 1.04 -20.07 -12.48
N GLY A 12 2.26 -20.23 -11.96
CA GLY A 12 3.50 -20.27 -12.75
C GLY A 12 4.10 -18.90 -13.04
N ASN A 13 3.47 -17.81 -12.59
CA ASN A 13 3.98 -16.46 -12.79
C ASN A 13 5.01 -16.05 -11.72
N LEU A 14 5.91 -15.16 -12.12
CA LEU A 14 6.89 -14.52 -11.24
C LEU A 14 6.52 -13.04 -11.09
N TYR A 15 6.37 -12.61 -9.84
CA TYR A 15 6.15 -11.21 -9.50
C TYR A 15 7.34 -10.65 -8.74
N GLY A 16 7.67 -9.38 -8.98
CA GLY A 16 8.76 -8.69 -8.32
C GLY A 16 8.34 -7.31 -7.84
N VAL A 17 8.82 -6.92 -6.65
CA VAL A 17 8.68 -5.56 -6.11
C VAL A 17 10.06 -5.04 -5.79
N GLU A 18 10.36 -3.82 -6.23
CA GLU A 18 11.64 -3.14 -5.98
C GLU A 18 11.40 -1.87 -5.13
N ILE A 19 12.22 -1.68 -4.11
CA ILE A 19 12.17 -0.52 -3.22
C ILE A 19 13.15 0.54 -3.74
N LYS A 20 12.60 1.60 -4.33
CA LYS A 20 13.40 2.71 -4.86
C LYS A 20 13.88 3.68 -3.78
N LYS A 21 13.11 3.84 -2.70
CA LYS A 21 13.42 4.72 -1.58
C LYS A 21 12.78 4.17 -0.31
N LEU A 22 13.55 4.11 0.77
CA LEU A 22 13.06 3.76 2.10
C LEU A 22 13.44 4.87 3.07
N SER A 23 12.45 5.44 3.73
CA SER A 23 12.63 6.44 4.79
C SER A 23 12.22 5.82 6.12
N THR A 24 13.10 5.94 7.11
CA THR A 24 12.90 5.44 8.48
C THR A 24 12.75 6.61 9.43
N ASP A 25 12.15 6.38 10.59
CA ASP A 25 11.99 7.41 11.64
C ASP A 25 11.22 8.66 11.17
N VAL A 26 10.22 8.43 10.32
CA VAL A 26 9.33 9.49 9.82
C VAL A 26 8.13 9.58 10.75
N ASN A 27 7.85 10.78 11.28
CA ASN A 27 6.64 11.04 12.02
C ASN A 27 5.46 11.19 11.05
N ILE A 28 4.57 10.20 11.03
CA ILE A 28 3.37 10.15 10.18
C ILE A 28 2.14 10.23 11.09
N PRO A 29 1.24 11.21 10.93
CA PRO A 29 0.08 11.36 11.78
C PRO A 29 -0.96 10.26 11.53
N ASP A 30 -1.76 9.92 12.54
CA ASP A 30 -2.78 8.86 12.44
C ASP A 30 -3.78 9.09 11.30
N THR A 31 -4.09 10.35 10.99
CA THR A 31 -4.99 10.72 9.89
C THR A 31 -4.50 10.24 8.53
N PHE A 32 -3.19 10.04 8.35
CA PHE A 32 -2.63 9.45 7.13
C PHE A 32 -3.08 8.00 6.91
N PHE A 33 -3.38 7.27 7.98
CA PHE A 33 -3.82 5.87 7.95
C PHE A 33 -5.34 5.72 7.99
N VAL A 34 -6.08 6.84 7.99
CA VAL A 34 -7.55 6.86 7.98
C VAL A 34 -8.02 7.29 6.61
N PHE A 35 -8.90 6.49 6.01
CA PHE A 35 -9.55 6.86 4.76
C PHE A 35 -10.40 8.13 4.95
N ASN A 36 -10.12 9.16 4.16
CA ASN A 36 -10.85 10.42 4.19
C ASN A 36 -11.80 10.54 2.99
N ILE A 37 -13.10 10.28 3.20
CA ILE A 37 -14.11 10.36 2.14
C ILE A 37 -14.19 11.75 1.48
N SER A 38 -13.86 12.82 2.20
CA SER A 38 -13.94 14.19 1.66
C SER A 38 -12.93 14.47 0.54
N GLU A 39 -11.90 13.63 0.40
CA GLU A 39 -10.91 13.72 -0.69
C GLU A 39 -11.43 13.14 -2.02
N TYR A 40 -12.56 12.43 -1.98
CA TYR A 40 -13.12 11.73 -3.13
C TYR A 40 -14.54 12.25 -3.42
N LYS A 41 -14.74 12.81 -4.61
CA LYS A 41 -15.98 13.53 -4.94
C LYS A 41 -17.14 12.65 -5.38
N ASP A 42 -16.85 11.50 -5.98
CA ASP A 42 -17.84 10.66 -6.66
C ASP A 42 -17.45 9.19 -6.50
N ILE A 43 -17.55 8.71 -5.26
CA ILE A 43 -17.28 7.31 -4.91
C ILE A 43 -18.42 6.76 -4.07
N GLU A 44 -18.72 5.49 -4.28
CA GLU A 44 -19.59 4.73 -3.39
C GLU A 44 -18.73 4.05 -2.32
N VAL A 45 -19.13 4.19 -1.06
CA VAL A 45 -18.51 3.44 0.05
C VAL A 45 -19.43 2.27 0.40
N ILE A 46 -18.99 1.06 0.06
CA ILE A 46 -19.68 -0.17 0.43
C ILE A 46 -18.97 -0.76 1.65
N ASP A 47 -19.62 -0.65 2.81
CA ASP A 47 -19.08 -1.14 4.07
C ASP A 47 -19.53 -2.58 4.32
N PHE A 48 -18.55 -3.50 4.40
CA PHE A 48 -18.76 -4.94 4.61
C PHE A 48 -18.36 -5.41 6.02
N ARG A 49 -18.11 -4.47 6.94
CA ARG A 49 -17.74 -4.79 8.33
C ARG A 49 -18.90 -5.32 9.16
#